data_AF-A0A3G8XJU5-F1
#
_entry.id   AF-A0A3G8XJU5-F1
#
_cell.length_a   1.000
_cell.length_b   1.000
_cell.length_c   1.000
_cell.angle_alpha   90.00
_cell.angle_beta   90.00
_cell.angle_gamma   90.00
#
_symmetry.space_group_name_H-M   'P 1'
#
loop_
_entity.id
_entity.type
_entity.pdbx_description
1 polymer ?
#
loop_
_entity_poly.entity_id
_entity_poly.type
_entity_poly.pdbx_seq_one_letter_code
_entity_poly.pdbx_strand_id
1 'polypeptide(L)'
;MATIETLDVTKLEPRMKHPTIFKYFDALQPGEEFVIENDHDPKPLYYELIGERGNIFTWEYLQKGPEWFIVKICKNLLEEQKEVERLIVTTIEPKFKHPTIFKYFDALQPGDRFIIENDHDPKPLYYELIAERGDIFTWEYLQQGPEVFEVQITKNPLTENTDSLPEKDIKKAEMLKAKGVQFQCSSSKNDSDTKSPTYDYDKWELDFLVDYIANTHHRYIKDNAENLNDLAIKIAEHHGDNHPELNRVSTVMYHFLQDLLDNIAREEKVLFPVIKQMVSKKANAATEITYKMGSLEEPINLLKKDHEVALADLSFFRILTGDYTLPTDACSSYQYLFQKMKEFENEVQTHIRLENIILFPKAVLLDAELVLLN
;
A
#
# COMPACT_ATOMS: atom_id res chain seq x y z
N MET A 1 14.37 8.25 -47.78
CA MET A 1 13.95 8.83 -46.49
C MET A 1 12.45 8.97 -46.58
N ALA A 2 11.70 8.16 -45.84
CA ALA A 2 10.24 8.30 -45.80
C ALA A 2 9.93 9.63 -45.11
N THR A 3 9.13 10.48 -45.75
CA THR A 3 8.62 11.71 -45.16
C THR A 3 7.60 11.34 -44.11
N ILE A 4 7.91 11.54 -42.83
CA ILE A 4 6.98 11.33 -41.73
C ILE A 4 5.83 12.32 -41.90
N GLU A 5 4.60 11.80 -41.96
CA GLU A 5 3.41 12.64 -42.16
C GLU A 5 3.20 13.53 -40.93
N THR A 6 3.06 14.84 -41.15
CA THR A 6 2.92 15.83 -40.08
C THR A 6 1.56 16.51 -40.20
N LEU A 7 0.77 16.42 -39.12
CA LEU A 7 -0.58 16.98 -39.01
C LEU A 7 -0.55 18.23 -38.13
N ASP A 8 -0.76 19.38 -38.75
CA ASP A 8 -0.96 20.64 -38.02
C ASP A 8 -2.38 20.69 -37.44
N VAL A 9 -2.46 20.42 -36.13
CA VAL A 9 -3.71 20.32 -35.37
C VAL A 9 -4.36 21.68 -35.18
N THR A 10 -3.59 22.78 -35.26
CA THR A 10 -4.11 24.15 -35.10
C THR A 10 -5.05 24.54 -36.24
N LYS A 11 -4.89 23.91 -37.41
CA LYS A 11 -5.74 24.14 -38.59
C LYS A 11 -7.06 23.36 -38.58
N LEU A 12 -7.24 22.44 -37.63
CA LEU A 12 -8.45 21.64 -37.50
C LEU A 12 -9.50 22.35 -36.64
N GLU A 13 -10.78 22.21 -36.99
CA GLU A 13 -11.88 22.67 -36.13
C GLU A 13 -11.76 22.01 -34.74
N PRO A 14 -11.97 22.74 -33.61
CA PRO A 14 -11.73 22.21 -32.27
C PRO A 14 -12.41 20.85 -31.99
N ARG A 15 -13.66 20.69 -32.40
CA ARG A 15 -14.45 19.45 -32.24
C ARG A 15 -13.95 18.28 -33.10
N MET A 16 -13.15 18.56 -34.13
CA MET A 16 -12.62 17.58 -35.08
C MET A 16 -11.16 17.21 -34.80
N LYS A 17 -10.49 17.85 -33.84
CA LYS A 17 -9.08 17.59 -33.52
C LYS A 17 -8.86 16.13 -33.11
N HIS A 18 -9.51 15.67 -32.04
CA HIS A 18 -9.30 14.32 -31.51
C HIS A 18 -9.80 13.22 -32.46
N PRO A 19 -11.03 13.31 -33.04
CA PRO A 19 -11.50 12.29 -33.99
C PRO A 19 -10.60 12.13 -35.22
N THR A 20 -10.03 13.23 -35.73
CA THR A 20 -9.08 13.17 -36.84
C THR A 20 -7.80 12.44 -36.42
N ILE A 21 -7.23 12.79 -35.27
CA ILE A 21 -5.97 12.19 -34.80
C ILE A 21 -6.15 10.69 -34.51
N PHE A 22 -7.30 10.29 -33.96
CA PHE A 22 -7.60 8.87 -33.71
C PHE A 22 -7.77 8.10 -35.00
N LYS A 23 -8.44 8.69 -35.99
CA LYS A 23 -8.54 8.09 -37.33
C LYS A 23 -7.17 7.90 -37.98
N TYR A 24 -6.27 8.86 -37.82
CA TYR A 24 -4.88 8.74 -38.28
C TYR A 24 -4.15 7.61 -37.59
N PHE A 25 -4.25 7.54 -36.26
CA PHE A 25 -3.64 6.48 -35.47
C PHE A 25 -4.19 5.08 -35.82
N ASP A 26 -5.51 4.95 -35.96
CA ASP A 26 -6.18 3.69 -36.30
C ASP A 26 -5.77 3.18 -37.68
N ALA A 27 -5.43 4.09 -38.61
CA ALA A 27 -4.97 3.76 -39.96
C ALA A 27 -3.50 3.30 -40.05
N LEU A 28 -2.68 3.55 -39.02
CA LEU A 28 -1.28 3.12 -38.99
C LEU A 28 -1.16 1.59 -38.94
N GLN A 29 -0.20 1.05 -39.68
CA GLN A 29 0.31 -0.30 -39.46
C GLN A 29 1.24 -0.33 -38.23
N PRO A 30 1.42 -1.49 -37.59
CA PRO A 30 2.41 -1.67 -36.53
C PRO A 30 3.81 -1.25 -36.98
N GLY A 31 4.48 -0.41 -36.19
CA GLY A 31 5.77 0.22 -36.50
C GLY A 31 5.68 1.51 -37.31
N GLU A 32 4.50 1.91 -37.80
CA GLU A 32 4.31 3.19 -38.49
C GLU A 32 4.03 4.34 -37.51
N GLU A 33 4.36 5.55 -37.94
CA GLU A 33 4.33 6.76 -37.11
C GLU A 33 3.87 8.00 -37.88
N PHE A 34 3.32 8.96 -37.16
CA PHE A 34 3.02 10.31 -37.66
C PHE A 34 3.29 11.35 -36.57
N VAL A 35 3.40 12.62 -36.98
CA VAL A 35 3.66 13.75 -36.08
C VAL A 35 2.45 14.66 -36.02
N ILE A 36 2.12 15.18 -34.84
CA ILE A 36 1.16 16.25 -34.64
C ILE A 36 1.88 17.52 -34.18
N GLU A 37 1.44 18.67 -34.70
CA GLU A 37 1.88 20.01 -34.27
C GLU A 37 0.69 20.75 -33.68
N ASN A 38 0.84 21.30 -32.47
CA ASN A 38 -0.23 22.00 -31.77
C ASN A 38 0.29 23.25 -31.03
N ASP A 39 -0.59 24.24 -30.85
CA ASP A 39 -0.30 25.53 -30.18
C ASP A 39 -0.38 25.44 -28.64
N HIS A 40 -0.74 24.27 -28.11
CA HIS A 40 -0.78 23.96 -26.68
C HIS A 40 -0.42 22.50 -26.45
N ASP A 41 -0.09 22.15 -25.21
CA ASP A 41 0.31 20.78 -24.86
C ASP A 41 -0.83 19.78 -25.12
N PRO A 42 -0.67 18.80 -26.05
CA PRO A 42 -1.68 17.80 -26.37
C PRO A 42 -1.77 16.67 -25.32
N LYS A 43 -1.20 16.81 -24.12
CA LYS A 43 -1.29 15.81 -23.05
C LYS A 43 -2.71 15.25 -22.76
N PRO A 44 -3.82 16.03 -22.81
CA PRO A 44 -5.16 15.46 -22.67
C PRO A 44 -5.49 14.41 -23.74
N LEU A 45 -5.05 14.63 -24.98
CA LEU A 45 -5.25 13.71 -26.11
C LEU A 45 -4.50 12.38 -25.91
N TYR A 46 -3.31 12.42 -25.30
CA TYR A 46 -2.58 11.21 -24.92
C TYR A 46 -3.42 10.30 -23.99
N TYR A 47 -4.03 10.90 -22.96
CA TYR A 47 -4.85 10.16 -22.00
C TYR A 47 -6.13 9.60 -22.62
N GLU A 48 -6.71 10.30 -23.59
CA GLU A 48 -7.87 9.81 -24.30
C GLU A 48 -7.50 8.65 -25.23
N LEU A 49 -6.37 8.74 -25.95
CA LEU A 49 -5.91 7.71 -26.87
C LEU A 49 -5.54 6.41 -26.14
N ILE A 50 -4.84 6.50 -25.00
CA ILE A 50 -4.50 5.33 -24.17
C ILE A 50 -5.74 4.71 -23.53
N GLY A 51 -6.73 5.53 -23.15
CA GLY A 51 -7.99 5.05 -22.58
C GLY A 51 -8.83 4.24 -23.58
N GLU A 52 -8.86 4.65 -24.84
CA GLU A 52 -9.67 3.95 -25.85
C GLU A 52 -8.93 2.83 -26.61
N ARG A 53 -7.61 2.92 -26.77
CA ARG A 53 -6.83 1.97 -27.59
C ARG A 53 -5.85 1.13 -26.78
N GLY A 54 -5.70 1.42 -25.49
CA GLY A 54 -4.73 0.76 -24.62
C GLY A 54 -3.29 1.15 -24.95
N ASN A 55 -2.35 0.43 -24.36
CA ASN A 55 -0.92 0.72 -24.46
C ASN A 55 -0.27 0.15 -25.74
N ILE A 56 -0.87 0.42 -26.91
CA ILE A 56 -0.43 -0.12 -28.21
C ILE A 56 0.37 0.89 -29.06
N PHE A 57 0.83 1.98 -28.45
CA PHE A 57 1.58 3.03 -29.11
C PHE A 57 2.62 3.67 -28.20
N THR A 58 3.53 4.42 -28.80
CA THR A 58 4.49 5.31 -28.12
C THR A 58 4.17 6.76 -28.43
N TRP A 59 4.47 7.63 -27.46
CA TRP A 59 4.19 9.06 -27.52
C TRP A 59 5.47 9.83 -27.16
N GLU A 60 6.05 10.51 -28.13
CA GLU A 60 7.34 11.19 -28.00
C GLU A 60 7.20 12.68 -28.30
N TYR A 61 7.56 13.56 -27.36
CA TYR A 61 7.66 14.99 -27.63
C TYR A 61 8.94 15.28 -28.40
N LEU A 62 8.80 15.68 -29.66
CA LEU A 62 9.91 16.21 -30.46
C LEU A 62 10.20 17.66 -30.09
N GLN A 63 9.17 18.42 -29.68
CA GLN A 63 9.30 19.78 -29.16
C GLN A 63 8.22 20.06 -28.12
N LYS A 64 8.57 20.73 -27.02
CA LYS A 64 7.66 21.04 -25.92
C LYS A 64 7.74 22.52 -25.50
N GLY A 65 6.98 23.37 -26.19
CA GLY A 65 6.72 24.75 -25.82
C GLY A 65 7.88 25.74 -26.03
N PRO A 66 7.66 27.04 -25.75
CA PRO A 66 6.41 27.62 -25.21
C PRO A 66 5.32 27.91 -26.26
N GLU A 67 5.67 27.99 -27.55
CA GLU A 67 4.72 28.34 -28.63
C GLU A 67 4.21 27.14 -29.43
N TRP A 68 5.00 26.07 -29.53
CA TRP A 68 4.66 24.88 -30.31
C TRP A 68 4.96 23.60 -29.55
N PHE A 69 4.06 22.64 -29.68
CA PHE A 69 4.17 21.28 -29.16
C PHE A 69 4.12 20.31 -30.33
N ILE A 70 5.23 19.62 -30.57
CA ILE A 70 5.38 18.68 -31.67
C ILE A 70 5.54 17.29 -31.06
N VAL A 71 4.63 16.39 -31.39
CA VAL A 71 4.57 15.05 -30.82
C VAL A 71 4.56 14.01 -31.93
N LYS A 72 5.43 13.02 -31.83
CA LYS A 72 5.44 11.83 -32.65
C LYS A 72 4.67 10.70 -31.97
N ILE A 73 3.75 10.09 -32.71
CA ILE A 73 2.94 8.96 -32.26
C ILE A 73 3.29 7.78 -33.16
N CYS A 74 3.78 6.69 -32.57
CA CYS A 74 4.15 5.48 -33.29
C CYS A 74 3.34 4.29 -32.77
N LYS A 75 2.73 3.52 -33.67
CA LYS A 75 2.01 2.30 -33.30
C LYS A 75 3.02 1.19 -33.05
N ASN A 76 2.92 0.53 -31.90
CA ASN A 76 3.92 -0.48 -31.53
C ASN A 76 3.87 -1.67 -32.50
N LEU A 77 5.01 -2.30 -32.76
CA LEU A 77 5.07 -3.55 -33.52
C LEU A 77 4.23 -4.62 -32.79
N LEU A 78 3.46 -5.42 -33.52
CA LEU A 78 2.73 -6.55 -32.94
C LEU A 78 3.77 -7.57 -32.47
N GLU A 79 4.10 -7.54 -31.19
CA GLU A 79 4.94 -8.57 -30.58
C GLU A 79 4.19 -9.90 -30.55
N GLU A 80 4.88 -10.97 -30.98
CA GLU A 80 4.44 -12.36 -30.87
C GLU A 80 3.87 -12.62 -29.47
N GLN A 81 2.65 -13.17 -29.42
CA GLN A 81 1.95 -13.50 -28.17
C GLN A 81 2.82 -14.45 -27.33
N LYS A 82 3.58 -13.92 -26.37
CA LYS A 82 4.03 -14.70 -25.22
C LYS A 82 2.77 -15.20 -24.51
N GLU A 83 2.64 -16.52 -24.40
CA GLU A 83 1.60 -17.17 -23.62
C GLU A 83 1.68 -16.63 -22.18
N VAL A 84 0.61 -15.99 -21.69
CA VAL A 84 0.59 -15.39 -20.35
C VAL A 84 0.57 -16.52 -19.33
N GLU A 85 1.65 -16.67 -18.57
CA GLU A 85 1.78 -17.73 -17.57
C GLU A 85 0.72 -17.57 -16.47
N ARG A 86 0.07 -18.67 -16.09
CA ARG A 86 -1.00 -18.70 -15.09
C ARG A 86 -0.57 -19.53 -13.89
N LEU A 87 -0.62 -18.91 -12.71
CA LEU A 87 -0.26 -19.50 -11.44
C LEU A 87 -1.52 -19.81 -10.62
N ILE A 88 -1.79 -21.09 -10.39
CA ILE A 88 -2.90 -21.54 -9.53
C ILE A 88 -2.44 -21.49 -8.07
N VAL A 89 -2.74 -20.40 -7.38
CA VAL A 89 -2.22 -20.08 -6.03
C VAL A 89 -2.68 -21.09 -4.98
N THR A 90 -3.86 -21.69 -5.16
CA THR A 90 -4.43 -22.71 -4.26
C THR A 90 -3.61 -24.00 -4.21
N THR A 91 -2.78 -24.26 -5.23
CA THR A 91 -1.88 -25.44 -5.28
C THR A 91 -0.57 -25.24 -4.51
N ILE A 92 -0.27 -24.01 -4.09
CA ILE A 92 0.94 -23.64 -3.37
C ILE A 92 0.68 -23.74 -1.87
N GLU A 93 1.61 -24.34 -1.10
CA GLU A 93 1.50 -24.37 0.37
C GLU A 93 1.36 -22.93 0.94
N PRO A 94 0.49 -22.70 1.95
CA PRO A 94 0.16 -21.35 2.42
C PRO A 94 1.36 -20.44 2.72
N LYS A 95 2.38 -20.97 3.41
CA LYS A 95 3.60 -20.24 3.77
C LYS A 95 4.46 -19.82 2.57
N PHE A 96 4.25 -20.40 1.40
CA PHE A 96 5.02 -20.14 0.17
C PHE A 96 4.24 -19.36 -0.88
N LYS A 97 2.95 -19.05 -0.68
CA LYS A 97 2.12 -18.33 -1.65
C LYS A 97 2.72 -16.98 -2.04
N HIS A 98 2.88 -16.05 -1.08
CA HIS A 98 3.39 -14.71 -1.36
C HIS A 98 4.86 -14.71 -1.82
N PRO A 99 5.79 -15.46 -1.17
CA PRO A 99 7.17 -15.56 -1.65
C PRO A 99 7.28 -16.06 -3.09
N THR A 100 6.43 -17.02 -3.50
CA THR A 100 6.42 -17.54 -4.87
C THR A 100 5.93 -16.46 -5.83
N ILE A 101 4.83 -15.79 -5.53
CA ILE A 101 4.26 -14.74 -6.38
C ILE A 101 5.24 -13.56 -6.54
N PHE A 102 5.96 -13.19 -5.47
CA PHE A 102 6.95 -12.12 -5.54
C PHE A 102 8.15 -12.52 -6.39
N LYS A 103 8.61 -13.76 -6.29
CA LYS A 103 9.65 -14.30 -7.18
C LYS A 103 9.22 -14.25 -8.65
N TYR A 104 7.96 -14.59 -8.94
CA TYR A 104 7.38 -14.49 -10.28
C TYR A 104 7.38 -13.05 -10.78
N PHE A 105 6.90 -12.11 -9.94
CA PHE A 105 6.88 -10.69 -10.26
C PHE A 105 8.28 -10.10 -10.47
N ASP A 106 9.23 -10.42 -9.59
CA ASP A 106 10.61 -9.93 -9.65
C ASP A 106 11.32 -10.43 -10.92
N ALA A 107 10.96 -11.61 -11.41
CA ALA A 107 11.48 -12.21 -12.65
C ALA A 107 10.88 -11.62 -13.93
N LEU A 108 9.75 -10.89 -13.87
CA LEU A 108 9.16 -10.24 -15.04
C LEU A 108 10.08 -9.17 -15.62
N GLN A 109 10.15 -9.11 -16.95
CA GLN A 109 10.65 -7.94 -17.64
C GLN A 109 9.59 -6.82 -17.61
N PRO A 110 9.99 -5.54 -17.75
CA PRO A 110 9.03 -4.45 -17.89
C PRO A 110 8.08 -4.70 -19.08
N GLY A 111 6.77 -4.59 -18.85
CA GLY A 111 5.72 -4.91 -19.83
C GLY A 111 5.25 -6.38 -19.80
N ASP A 112 6.02 -7.30 -19.24
CA ASP A 112 5.58 -8.69 -19.04
C ASP A 112 4.52 -8.77 -17.94
N ARG A 113 3.72 -9.84 -17.99
CA ARG A 113 2.58 -10.09 -17.10
C ARG A 113 2.39 -11.57 -16.84
N PHE A 114 1.75 -11.89 -15.73
CA PHE A 114 1.25 -13.22 -15.40
C PHE A 114 -0.10 -13.11 -14.69
N ILE A 115 -0.83 -14.22 -14.63
CA ILE A 115 -2.14 -14.30 -13.99
C ILE A 115 -2.02 -15.17 -12.73
N ILE A 116 -2.62 -14.72 -11.63
CA ILE A 116 -2.86 -15.55 -10.45
C ILE A 116 -4.33 -15.97 -10.41
N GLU A 117 -4.58 -17.21 -10.04
CA GLU A 117 -5.90 -17.77 -9.79
C GLU A 117 -5.99 -18.22 -8.33
N ASN A 118 -6.99 -17.73 -7.60
CA ASN A 118 -7.14 -17.98 -6.16
C ASN A 118 -8.61 -18.25 -5.79
N ASP A 119 -8.83 -18.95 -4.67
CA ASP A 119 -10.15 -19.31 -4.14
C ASP A 119 -10.81 -18.19 -3.31
N HIS A 120 -10.11 -17.06 -3.13
CA HIS A 120 -10.60 -15.85 -2.46
C HIS A 120 -9.94 -14.61 -3.06
N ASP A 121 -10.50 -13.42 -2.79
CA ASP A 121 -9.96 -12.17 -3.31
C ASP A 121 -8.51 -11.94 -2.82
N PRO A 122 -7.50 -11.87 -3.72
CA PRO A 122 -6.10 -11.69 -3.35
C PRO A 122 -5.73 -10.22 -3.02
N LYS A 123 -6.71 -9.37 -2.68
CA LYS A 123 -6.48 -7.98 -2.25
C LYS A 123 -5.37 -7.78 -1.20
N PRO A 124 -5.17 -8.67 -0.19
CA PRO A 124 -4.06 -8.53 0.75
C PRO A 124 -2.69 -8.64 0.09
N LEU A 125 -2.57 -9.47 -0.94
CA LEU A 125 -1.33 -9.66 -1.72
C LEU A 125 -1.01 -8.42 -2.58
N TYR A 126 -2.02 -7.72 -3.10
CA TYR A 126 -1.84 -6.44 -3.79
C TYR A 126 -1.13 -5.42 -2.87
N TYR A 127 -1.62 -5.29 -1.63
CA TYR A 127 -1.06 -4.34 -0.67
C TYR A 127 0.36 -4.71 -0.24
N GLU A 128 0.65 -6.00 -0.10
CA GLU A 128 2.00 -6.46 0.20
C GLU A 128 2.95 -6.17 -0.96
N LEU A 129 2.54 -6.42 -2.21
CA LEU A 129 3.36 -6.18 -3.38
C LEU A 129 3.65 -4.69 -3.61
N ILE A 130 2.67 -3.80 -3.43
CA ILE A 130 2.87 -2.35 -3.56
C ILE A 130 3.71 -1.75 -2.42
N ALA A 131 3.62 -2.29 -1.20
CA ALA A 131 4.48 -1.88 -0.10
C ALA A 131 5.95 -2.26 -0.34
N GLU A 132 6.17 -3.47 -0.85
CA GLU A 132 7.50 -4.08 -1.02
C GLU A 132 8.19 -3.68 -2.33
N ARG A 133 7.44 -3.33 -3.38
CA ARG A 133 7.97 -3.05 -4.71
C ARG A 133 7.61 -1.66 -5.24
N GLY A 134 6.71 -0.96 -4.56
CA GLY A 134 6.21 0.34 -5.00
C GLY A 134 5.22 0.24 -6.16
N ASP A 135 4.88 1.39 -6.73
CA ASP A 135 3.90 1.53 -7.82
C ASP A 135 4.52 1.21 -9.20
N ILE A 136 5.13 0.03 -9.31
CA ILE A 136 5.83 -0.44 -10.52
C ILE A 136 5.06 -1.54 -11.26
N PHE A 137 3.78 -1.70 -10.97
CA PHE A 137 2.93 -2.69 -11.60
C PHE A 137 1.48 -2.24 -11.72
N THR A 138 0.71 -2.88 -12.60
CA THR A 138 -0.74 -2.76 -12.65
C THR A 138 -1.40 -4.03 -12.13
N TRP A 139 -2.56 -3.87 -11.50
CA TRP A 139 -3.37 -4.95 -10.93
C TRP A 139 -4.76 -4.94 -11.54
N GLU A 140 -5.10 -5.98 -12.29
CA GLU A 140 -6.36 -6.06 -13.05
C GLU A 140 -7.09 -7.35 -12.70
N TYR A 141 -8.34 -7.24 -12.24
CA TYR A 141 -9.21 -8.41 -12.05
C TYR A 141 -9.75 -8.87 -13.39
N LEU A 142 -9.41 -10.09 -13.80
CA LEU A 142 -9.99 -10.78 -14.95
C LEU A 142 -11.29 -11.49 -14.57
N GLN A 143 -11.35 -12.01 -13.34
CA GLN A 143 -12.54 -12.61 -12.76
C GLN A 143 -12.57 -12.33 -11.25
N GLN A 144 -13.73 -11.98 -10.71
CA GLN A 144 -13.87 -11.61 -9.30
C GLN A 144 -15.01 -12.39 -8.64
N GLY A 145 -14.76 -13.67 -8.37
CA GLY A 145 -15.60 -14.51 -7.52
C GLY A 145 -17.00 -14.80 -8.07
N PRO A 146 -17.82 -15.56 -7.31
CA PRO A 146 -17.62 -15.89 -5.88
C PRO A 146 -16.68 -17.06 -5.60
N GLU A 147 -16.40 -17.95 -6.56
CA GLU A 147 -15.61 -19.18 -6.34
C GLU A 147 -14.15 -19.10 -6.83
N VAL A 148 -13.89 -18.25 -7.84
CA VAL A 148 -12.57 -18.10 -8.46
C VAL A 148 -12.28 -16.62 -8.67
N PHE A 149 -11.10 -16.19 -8.24
CA PHE A 149 -10.57 -14.85 -8.45
C PHE A 149 -9.34 -14.95 -9.35
N GLU A 150 -9.40 -14.30 -10.51
CA GLU A 150 -8.30 -14.22 -11.46
C GLU A 150 -7.79 -12.78 -11.51
N VAL A 151 -6.51 -12.59 -11.24
CA VAL A 151 -5.87 -11.28 -11.28
C VAL A 151 -4.65 -11.33 -12.20
N GLN A 152 -4.61 -10.42 -13.16
CA GLN A 152 -3.44 -10.14 -13.98
C GLN A 152 -2.55 -9.11 -13.29
N ILE A 153 -1.27 -9.45 -13.14
CA ILE A 153 -0.23 -8.58 -12.60
C ILE A 153 0.75 -8.28 -13.73
N THR A 154 0.88 -7.01 -14.10
CA THR A 154 1.78 -6.55 -15.17
C THR A 154 2.85 -5.64 -14.59
N LYS A 155 4.12 -5.87 -14.90
CA LYS A 155 5.19 -4.96 -14.49
C LYS A 155 5.23 -3.76 -15.42
N ASN A 156 5.24 -2.55 -14.88
CA ASN A 156 5.18 -1.33 -15.69
C ASN A 156 6.46 -1.19 -16.54
N PRO A 157 6.38 -0.74 -17.80
CA PRO A 157 7.55 -0.46 -18.63
C PRO A 157 8.50 0.56 -17.98
N LEU A 158 9.80 0.31 -18.04
CA LEU A 158 10.81 1.29 -17.61
C LEU A 158 10.81 2.45 -18.61
N THR A 159 10.31 3.61 -18.20
CA THR A 159 10.50 4.86 -18.96
C THR A 159 11.73 5.57 -18.39
N GLU A 160 12.74 5.80 -19.23
CA GLU A 160 13.91 6.62 -18.88
C GLU A 160 13.52 8.10 -18.83
N ASN A 161 14.03 8.79 -17.81
CA ASN A 161 13.82 10.20 -17.43
C ASN A 161 12.53 10.53 -16.66
N THR A 162 12.73 10.52 -15.34
CA THR A 162 12.21 11.48 -14.37
C THR A 162 12.02 12.89 -14.95
N ASP A 163 10.75 13.29 -15.15
CA ASP A 163 10.20 14.61 -14.81
C ASP A 163 8.80 14.77 -15.44
N SER A 164 7.83 14.02 -14.89
CA SER A 164 6.48 14.53 -14.69
C SER A 164 5.74 13.65 -13.69
N LEU A 165 5.96 13.97 -12.41
CA LEU A 165 4.90 13.84 -11.41
C LEU A 165 3.62 14.47 -12.00
N PRO A 166 2.43 13.89 -11.80
CA PRO A 166 1.20 14.64 -11.96
C PRO A 166 1.36 15.95 -11.17
N GLU A 167 0.96 17.09 -11.74
CA GLU A 167 1.06 18.43 -11.12
C GLU A 167 0.34 18.57 -9.76
N LYS A 168 -0.18 17.46 -9.20
CA LYS A 168 -0.67 17.32 -7.83
C LYS A 168 0.39 16.90 -6.79
N ASP A 169 1.58 16.44 -7.21
CA ASP A 169 2.57 15.83 -6.32
C ASP A 169 3.96 16.51 -6.30
N ILE A 170 4.24 17.46 -7.22
CA ILE A 170 5.53 18.22 -7.27
C ILE A 170 5.68 19.16 -6.07
N LYS A 171 4.60 19.80 -5.60
CA LYS A 171 4.64 20.71 -4.44
C LYS A 171 4.89 20.01 -3.09
N LYS A 172 4.76 18.68 -3.02
CA LYS A 172 5.09 17.89 -1.82
C LYS A 172 6.53 17.38 -1.82
N ALA A 173 7.12 17.18 -2.99
CA ALA A 173 8.48 16.65 -3.16
C ALA A 173 9.58 17.73 -3.09
N GLU A 174 9.30 18.98 -3.47
CA GLU A 174 10.30 20.06 -3.47
C GLU A 174 10.75 20.52 -2.06
N MET A 175 9.95 20.25 -1.02
CA MET A 175 10.24 20.73 0.34
C MET A 175 11.32 19.91 1.08
N LEU A 176 11.68 18.73 0.57
CA LEU A 176 12.66 17.82 1.18
C LEU A 176 14.06 17.89 0.55
N LYS A 177 14.20 18.58 -0.59
CA LYS A 177 15.49 18.80 -1.26
C LYS A 177 16.41 19.80 -0.53
N ALA A 178 15.92 20.53 0.48
CA ALA A 178 16.62 21.66 1.10
C ALA A 178 17.62 21.32 2.23
N LYS A 179 17.86 20.04 2.59
CA LYS A 179 18.79 19.67 3.67
C LYS A 179 19.60 18.39 3.39
N GLY A 180 20.24 18.32 2.23
CA GLY A 180 20.79 17.06 1.71
C GLY A 180 21.85 16.35 2.55
N VAL A 181 21.97 15.04 2.33
CA VAL A 181 23.21 14.23 2.19
C VAL A 181 22.84 12.81 1.68
N GLN A 182 23.74 12.25 0.86
CA GLN A 182 23.75 10.95 0.15
C GLN A 182 23.89 9.72 1.07
N PHE A 183 23.54 8.52 0.56
CA PHE A 183 24.16 7.26 1.00
C PHE A 183 24.87 6.57 -0.16
N GLN A 184 26.15 6.29 0.03
CA GLN A 184 27.00 5.55 -0.89
C GLN A 184 27.44 4.26 -0.20
N CYS A 185 27.33 3.13 -0.90
CA CYS A 185 28.03 1.88 -0.60
C CYS A 185 29.52 2.21 -0.46
N SER A 186 30.15 1.80 0.65
CA SER A 186 31.49 2.22 1.12
C SER A 186 32.36 2.85 0.02
N SER A 187 32.41 4.16 -0.04
CA SER A 187 33.32 4.93 0.82
C SER A 187 32.68 6.25 1.25
N SER A 188 32.77 6.52 2.56
CA SER A 188 32.54 7.79 3.28
C SER A 188 31.10 8.34 3.46
N LYS A 189 30.61 8.20 4.72
CA LYS A 189 29.90 9.17 5.61
C LYS A 189 28.36 9.39 5.56
N ASN A 190 27.76 9.06 6.74
CA ASN A 190 26.74 9.72 7.61
C ASN A 190 25.23 9.87 7.27
N ASP A 191 24.42 9.35 8.23
CA ASP A 191 23.07 9.67 8.77
C ASP A 191 22.03 10.52 7.99
N SER A 192 20.78 10.02 7.91
CA SER A 192 19.57 10.69 8.45
C SER A 192 18.25 9.90 8.27
N ASP A 193 17.35 10.09 9.25
CA ASP A 193 15.96 9.64 9.42
C ASP A 193 15.12 9.33 8.16
N THR A 194 14.54 8.13 8.12
CA THR A 194 13.45 7.74 7.21
C THR A 194 12.09 7.87 7.92
N LYS A 195 11.30 8.90 7.59
CA LYS A 195 9.89 8.99 8.02
C LYS A 195 8.95 8.41 6.96
N SER A 196 8.08 7.49 7.39
CA SER A 196 6.97 6.93 6.60
C SER A 196 6.05 8.02 6.04
N PRO A 197 5.39 7.79 4.87
CA PRO A 197 4.44 8.74 4.31
C PRO A 197 3.33 9.07 5.31
N THR A 198 3.10 10.37 5.53
CA THR A 198 2.11 10.86 6.49
C THR A 198 0.77 10.98 5.77
N TYR A 199 -0.11 9.99 5.98
CA TYR A 199 -1.48 10.02 5.46
C TYR A 199 -2.39 10.89 6.32
N ASP A 200 -3.35 11.54 5.68
CA ASP A 200 -4.42 12.28 6.36
C ASP A 200 -5.58 11.33 6.65
N TYR A 201 -5.38 10.47 7.66
CA TYR A 201 -6.34 9.45 8.07
C TYR A 201 -7.69 10.04 8.53
N ASP A 202 -7.73 11.33 8.90
CA ASP A 202 -8.96 12.04 9.25
C ASP A 202 -9.93 12.17 8.06
N LYS A 203 -9.46 11.99 6.82
CA LYS A 203 -10.32 11.99 5.63
C LYS A 203 -10.88 10.63 5.24
N TRP A 204 -10.46 9.56 5.92
CA TRP A 204 -10.89 8.22 5.56
C TRP A 204 -12.27 7.91 6.14
N GLU A 205 -13.07 7.21 5.34
CA GLU A 205 -14.34 6.63 5.78
C GLU A 205 -14.09 5.53 6.80
N LEU A 206 -15.02 5.39 7.75
CA LEU A 206 -14.88 4.50 8.91
C LEU A 206 -14.73 3.02 8.52
N ASP A 207 -15.49 2.57 7.52
CA ASP A 207 -15.45 1.19 7.01
C ASP A 207 -14.11 0.86 6.35
N PHE A 208 -13.54 1.80 5.59
CA PHE A 208 -12.20 1.67 5.03
C PHE A 208 -11.11 1.72 6.12
N LEU A 209 -11.24 2.60 7.11
CA LEU A 209 -10.26 2.73 8.20
C LEU A 209 -10.18 1.46 9.05
N VAL A 210 -11.31 0.83 9.40
CA VAL A 210 -11.28 -0.46 10.12
C VAL A 210 -10.65 -1.56 9.29
N ASP A 211 -10.91 -1.60 7.97
CA ASP A 211 -10.29 -2.58 7.08
C ASP A 211 -8.78 -2.36 6.97
N TYR A 212 -8.33 -1.10 6.92
CA TYR A 212 -6.91 -0.81 6.93
C TYR A 212 -6.25 -1.29 8.22
N ILE A 213 -6.77 -0.88 9.39
CA ILE A 213 -6.20 -1.24 10.69
C ILE A 213 -6.11 -2.76 10.86
N ALA A 214 -7.17 -3.50 10.48
CA ALA A 214 -7.19 -4.96 10.56
C ALA A 214 -6.16 -5.61 9.61
N ASN A 215 -6.08 -5.15 8.36
CA ASN A 215 -5.27 -5.80 7.33
C ASN A 215 -3.80 -5.38 7.33
N THR A 216 -3.46 -4.25 7.97
CA THR A 216 -2.07 -3.80 8.12
C THR A 216 -1.55 -4.12 9.52
N HIS A 217 -2.07 -3.43 10.53
CA HIS A 217 -1.49 -3.45 11.86
C HIS A 217 -1.89 -4.70 12.65
N HIS A 218 -3.18 -5.08 12.68
CA HIS A 218 -3.59 -6.28 13.43
C HIS A 218 -2.99 -7.54 12.83
N ARG A 219 -2.94 -7.63 11.49
CA ARG A 219 -2.28 -8.73 10.81
C ARG A 219 -0.80 -8.80 11.16
N TYR A 220 -0.06 -7.70 11.08
CA TYR A 220 1.34 -7.68 11.50
C TYR A 220 1.51 -8.14 12.95
N ILE A 221 0.71 -7.60 13.88
CA ILE A 221 0.78 -7.94 15.31
C ILE A 221 0.53 -9.44 15.50
N LYS A 222 -0.54 -9.99 14.91
CA LYS A 222 -0.89 -11.42 14.98
C LYS A 222 0.20 -12.31 14.40
N ASP A 223 0.73 -11.97 13.23
CA ASP A 223 1.73 -12.77 12.52
C ASP A 223 3.08 -12.80 13.26
N ASN A 224 3.41 -11.75 14.03
CA ASN A 224 4.70 -11.61 14.71
C ASN A 224 4.67 -11.97 16.20
N ALA A 225 3.51 -11.99 16.85
CA ALA A 225 3.38 -12.19 18.29
C ALA A 225 4.02 -13.50 18.78
N GLU A 226 3.67 -14.62 18.15
CA GLU A 226 4.19 -15.94 18.55
C GLU A 226 5.72 -16.01 18.40
N ASN A 227 6.25 -15.53 17.26
CA ASN A 227 7.69 -15.52 17.00
C ASN A 227 8.44 -14.65 18.02
N LEU A 228 7.91 -13.47 18.33
CA LEU A 228 8.50 -12.54 19.28
C LEU A 228 8.56 -13.15 20.69
N ASN A 229 7.47 -13.81 21.11
CA ASN A 229 7.40 -14.49 22.40
C ASN A 229 8.44 -15.63 22.50
N ASP A 230 8.49 -16.50 21.48
CA ASP A 230 9.44 -17.61 21.40
C ASP A 230 10.89 -17.14 21.44
N LEU A 231 11.18 -16.03 20.75
CA LEU A 231 12.50 -15.44 20.72
C LEU A 231 12.90 -14.90 22.09
N ALA A 232 11.97 -14.22 22.78
CA ALA A 232 12.19 -13.71 24.13
C ALA A 232 12.48 -14.85 25.13
N ILE A 233 11.72 -15.95 25.07
CA ILE A 233 11.94 -17.14 25.91
C ILE A 233 13.33 -17.73 25.67
N LYS A 234 13.68 -18.05 24.41
CA LYS A 234 14.96 -18.70 24.07
C LYS A 234 16.18 -17.87 24.48
N ILE A 235 16.10 -16.55 24.33
CA ILE A 235 17.19 -15.66 24.71
C ILE A 235 17.30 -15.54 26.23
N ALA A 236 16.17 -15.49 26.94
CA ALA A 236 16.17 -15.56 28.41
C ALA A 236 16.76 -16.88 28.93
N GLU A 237 16.43 -18.03 28.33
CA GLU A 237 16.99 -19.33 28.71
C GLU A 237 18.52 -19.39 28.53
N HIS A 238 19.07 -18.74 27.51
CA HIS A 238 20.50 -18.79 27.23
C HIS A 238 21.32 -17.72 27.98
N HIS A 239 20.77 -16.50 28.10
CA HIS A 239 21.49 -15.34 28.62
C HIS A 239 20.99 -14.86 29.99
N GLY A 240 19.84 -15.35 30.47
CA GLY A 240 19.14 -14.83 31.64
C GLY A 240 19.90 -14.94 32.97
N ASP A 241 20.89 -15.83 33.08
CA ASP A 241 21.76 -15.91 34.26
C ASP A 241 22.69 -14.69 34.36
N ASN A 242 23.21 -14.22 33.22
CA ASN A 242 24.10 -13.06 33.15
C ASN A 242 23.33 -11.74 32.92
N HIS A 243 22.14 -11.83 32.34
CA HIS A 243 21.25 -10.72 31.95
C HIS A 243 19.83 -10.96 32.51
N PRO A 244 19.63 -10.85 33.84
CA PRO A 244 18.38 -11.23 34.51
C PRO A 244 17.15 -10.42 34.08
N GLU A 245 17.34 -9.24 33.49
CA GLU A 245 16.29 -8.46 32.84
C GLU A 245 15.59 -9.24 31.73
N LEU A 246 16.28 -10.13 31.01
CA LEU A 246 15.69 -10.93 29.94
C LEU A 246 14.64 -11.92 30.45
N ASN A 247 14.84 -12.49 31.65
CA ASN A 247 13.85 -13.34 32.30
C ASN A 247 12.56 -12.57 32.58
N ARG A 248 12.69 -11.30 32.98
CA ARG A 248 11.55 -10.41 33.21
C ARG A 248 10.88 -10.01 31.89
N VAL A 249 11.66 -9.71 30.85
CA VAL A 249 11.13 -9.42 29.50
C VAL A 249 10.31 -10.60 29.00
N SER A 250 10.84 -11.83 29.06
CA SER A 250 10.12 -13.03 28.63
C SER A 250 8.80 -13.24 29.37
N THR A 251 8.79 -13.06 30.70
CA THR A 251 7.58 -13.22 31.52
C THR A 251 6.51 -12.18 31.16
N VAL A 252 6.90 -10.91 31.03
CA VAL A 252 5.97 -9.81 30.74
C VAL A 252 5.48 -9.88 29.29
N MET A 253 6.35 -10.28 28.34
CA MET A 253 6.01 -10.44 26.92
C MET A 253 4.82 -11.36 26.71
N TYR A 254 4.80 -12.50 27.40
CA TYR A 254 3.70 -13.44 27.29
C TYR A 254 2.35 -12.81 27.67
N HIS A 255 2.26 -12.17 28.83
CA HIS A 255 1.02 -11.56 29.31
C HIS A 255 0.57 -10.39 28.42
N PHE A 256 1.51 -9.51 28.08
CA PHE A 256 1.26 -8.39 27.17
C PHE A 256 0.68 -8.85 25.83
N LEU A 257 1.25 -9.90 25.21
CA LEU A 257 0.78 -10.40 23.93
C LEU A 257 -0.59 -11.08 24.04
N GLN A 258 -0.88 -11.78 25.13
CA GLN A 258 -2.22 -12.35 25.34
C GLN A 258 -3.29 -11.25 25.42
N ASP A 259 -3.07 -10.26 26.28
CA ASP A 259 -4.02 -9.16 26.46
C ASP A 259 -4.21 -8.36 25.16
N LEU A 260 -3.11 -8.08 24.44
CA LEU A 260 -3.16 -7.38 23.14
C LEU A 260 -3.95 -8.17 22.08
N LEU A 261 -3.72 -9.48 21.97
CA LEU A 261 -4.41 -10.32 20.98
C LEU A 261 -5.89 -10.49 21.31
N ASP A 262 -6.25 -10.55 22.60
CA ASP A 262 -7.64 -10.58 23.04
C ASP A 262 -8.37 -9.27 22.73
N ASN A 263 -7.70 -8.12 22.85
CA ASN A 263 -8.24 -6.81 22.44
C ASN A 263 -8.54 -6.78 20.93
N ILE A 264 -7.54 -7.12 20.11
CA ILE A 264 -7.65 -7.21 18.66
C ILE A 264 -8.79 -8.14 18.25
N ALA A 265 -8.93 -9.28 18.92
CA ALA A 265 -10.01 -10.22 18.63
C ALA A 265 -11.40 -9.64 18.96
N ARG A 266 -11.53 -8.86 20.04
CA ARG A 266 -12.79 -8.18 20.39
C ARG A 266 -13.12 -7.07 19.39
N GLU A 267 -12.13 -6.30 18.96
CA GLU A 267 -12.30 -5.28 17.92
C GLU A 267 -12.78 -5.90 16.61
N GLU A 268 -12.06 -6.89 16.09
CA GLU A 268 -12.37 -7.52 14.79
C GLU A 268 -13.70 -8.27 14.79
N LYS A 269 -14.07 -8.93 15.91
CA LYS A 269 -15.29 -9.75 15.98
C LYS A 269 -16.54 -8.97 16.39
N VAL A 270 -16.37 -7.83 17.07
CA VAL A 270 -17.50 -7.08 17.66
C VAL A 270 -17.50 -5.64 17.20
N LEU A 271 -16.46 -4.86 17.51
CA LEU A 271 -16.48 -3.41 17.28
C LEU A 271 -16.48 -3.06 15.78
N PHE A 272 -15.56 -3.61 15.00
CA PHE A 272 -15.45 -3.28 13.57
C PHE A 272 -16.70 -3.67 12.78
N PRO A 273 -17.33 -4.85 12.98
CA PRO A 273 -18.62 -5.15 12.38
C PRO A 273 -19.72 -4.15 12.75
N VAL A 274 -19.76 -3.68 14.00
CA VAL A 274 -20.72 -2.65 14.44
C VAL A 274 -20.46 -1.32 13.71
N ILE A 275 -19.21 -0.88 13.61
CA ILE A 275 -18.84 0.33 12.87
C ILE A 275 -19.27 0.24 11.40
N LYS A 276 -19.06 -0.91 10.74
CA LYS A 276 -19.51 -1.11 9.34
C LYS A 276 -21.03 -1.08 9.20
N GLN A 277 -21.76 -1.64 10.17
CA GLN A 277 -23.23 -1.53 10.20
C GLN A 277 -23.70 -0.07 10.34
N MET A 278 -23.01 0.73 11.15
CA MET A 278 -23.32 2.16 11.31
C MET A 278 -23.16 2.94 10.00
N VAL A 279 -22.04 2.72 9.29
CA VAL A 279 -21.80 3.33 7.97
C VAL A 279 -22.89 2.92 6.98
N SER A 280 -23.25 1.64 6.95
CA SER A 280 -24.31 1.11 6.07
C SER A 280 -25.69 1.68 6.41
N LYS A 281 -25.99 1.86 7.70
CA LYS A 281 -27.22 2.50 8.18
C LYS A 281 -27.30 3.98 7.81
N LYS A 282 -26.17 4.71 7.86
CA LYS A 282 -26.09 6.10 7.40
C LYS A 282 -26.36 6.22 5.90
N ALA A 283 -25.80 5.31 5.10
CA ALA A 283 -25.97 5.30 3.65
C ALA A 283 -27.39 4.88 3.22
N ASN A 284 -28.01 3.94 3.95
CA ASN A 284 -29.35 3.46 3.69
C ASN A 284 -30.12 3.26 5.01
N ALA A 285 -31.12 4.12 5.25
CA ALA A 285 -31.95 4.08 6.44
C ALA A 285 -32.73 2.76 6.63
N ALA A 286 -32.97 2.00 5.56
CA ALA A 286 -33.65 0.70 5.62
C ALA A 286 -32.75 -0.45 6.11
N THR A 287 -31.43 -0.24 6.22
CA THR A 287 -30.48 -1.25 6.70
C THR A 287 -30.86 -1.68 8.13
N GLU A 288 -30.95 -2.99 8.38
CA GLU A 288 -31.12 -3.54 9.72
C GLU A 288 -29.79 -3.53 10.48
N ILE A 289 -29.85 -3.24 11.77
CA ILE A 289 -28.69 -3.24 12.66
C ILE A 289 -28.91 -4.19 13.83
N THR A 290 -27.84 -4.79 14.33
CA THR A 290 -27.89 -5.79 15.42
C THR A 290 -27.40 -5.26 16.76
N TYR A 291 -27.05 -3.99 16.84
CA TYR A 291 -26.59 -3.30 18.05
C TYR A 291 -27.57 -2.19 18.46
N LYS A 292 -27.43 -1.69 19.69
CA LYS A 292 -28.22 -0.57 20.20
C LYS A 292 -27.53 0.76 19.84
N MET A 293 -28.19 1.62 19.06
CA MET A 293 -27.67 2.96 18.78
C MET A 293 -27.44 3.76 20.08
N GLY A 294 -26.35 4.51 20.11
CA GLY A 294 -25.90 5.29 21.26
C GLY A 294 -25.23 4.45 22.36
N SER A 295 -24.88 3.19 22.08
CA SER A 295 -24.24 2.31 23.06
C SER A 295 -22.74 2.11 22.82
N LEU A 296 -22.11 2.81 21.87
CA LEU A 296 -20.72 2.54 21.49
C LEU A 296 -19.68 3.20 22.41
N GLU A 297 -20.05 4.27 23.11
CA GLU A 297 -19.12 5.05 23.93
C GLU A 297 -18.52 4.25 25.09
N GLU A 298 -19.33 3.49 25.83
CA GLU A 298 -18.84 2.70 26.98
C GLU A 298 -17.87 1.58 26.55
N PRO A 299 -18.19 0.70 25.56
CA PRO A 299 -17.26 -0.30 25.06
C PRO A 299 -15.93 0.29 24.55
N ILE A 300 -15.99 1.41 23.83
CA ILE A 300 -14.78 2.11 23.34
C ILE A 300 -13.95 2.63 24.51
N ASN A 301 -14.58 3.19 25.55
CA ASN A 301 -13.85 3.66 26.73
C ASN A 301 -13.18 2.50 27.50
N LEU A 302 -13.72 1.28 27.45
CA LEU A 302 -13.05 0.11 28.00
C LEU A 302 -11.81 -0.26 27.17
N LEU A 303 -11.93 -0.33 25.84
CA LEU A 303 -10.79 -0.60 24.95
C LEU A 303 -9.67 0.43 25.12
N LYS A 304 -10.01 1.71 25.28
CA LYS A 304 -9.01 2.77 25.55
C LYS A 304 -8.24 2.54 26.86
N LYS A 305 -8.87 1.98 27.90
CA LYS A 305 -8.16 1.62 29.13
C LYS A 305 -7.23 0.43 28.90
N ASP A 306 -7.67 -0.55 28.12
CA ASP A 306 -6.83 -1.69 27.75
C ASP A 306 -5.62 -1.22 26.92
N HIS A 307 -5.79 -0.20 26.06
CA HIS A 307 -4.69 0.48 25.37
C HIS A 307 -3.72 1.21 26.29
N GLU A 308 -4.21 1.89 27.34
CA GLU A 308 -3.35 2.52 28.34
C GLU A 308 -2.45 1.49 29.03
N VAL A 309 -2.98 0.31 29.34
CA VAL A 309 -2.21 -0.82 29.90
C VAL A 309 -1.16 -1.30 28.89
N ALA A 310 -1.55 -1.56 27.64
CA ALA A 310 -0.62 -2.01 26.61
C ALA A 310 0.54 -1.01 26.38
N LEU A 311 0.25 0.30 26.38
CA LEU A 311 1.28 1.34 26.25
C LEU A 311 2.20 1.43 27.49
N ALA A 312 1.67 1.15 28.69
CA ALA A 312 2.47 1.07 29.90
C ALA A 312 3.43 -0.12 29.88
N ASP A 313 3.00 -1.28 29.38
CA ASP A 313 3.85 -2.46 29.20
C ASP A 313 4.98 -2.20 28.19
N LEU A 314 4.68 -1.54 27.05
CA LEU A 314 5.70 -1.10 26.09
C LEU A 314 6.75 -0.19 26.74
N SER A 315 6.30 0.77 27.56
CA SER A 315 7.19 1.64 28.32
C SER A 315 8.04 0.84 29.33
N PHE A 316 7.46 -0.18 29.94
CA PHE A 316 8.17 -1.06 30.87
C PHE A 316 9.22 -1.93 30.17
N PHE A 317 8.96 -2.42 28.96
CA PHE A 317 9.98 -3.11 28.15
C PHE A 317 11.19 -2.21 27.89
N ARG A 318 10.98 -0.93 27.55
CA ARG A 318 12.10 0.03 27.40
C ARG A 318 12.90 0.20 28.68
N ILE A 319 12.24 0.23 29.84
CA ILE A 319 12.94 0.32 31.13
C ILE A 319 13.80 -0.94 31.36
N LEU A 320 13.25 -2.13 31.13
CA LEU A 320 13.97 -3.39 31.31
C LEU A 320 15.17 -3.53 30.37
N THR A 321 15.04 -3.10 29.12
CA THR A 321 16.07 -3.27 28.09
C THR A 321 17.04 -2.09 27.98
N GLY A 322 16.90 -1.06 28.83
CA GLY A 322 17.69 0.16 28.73
C GLY A 322 17.49 0.87 27.39
N ASP A 323 16.24 1.04 26.97
CA ASP A 323 15.83 1.57 25.66
C ASP A 323 16.38 0.75 24.48
N TYR A 324 16.31 -0.59 24.61
CA TYR A 324 16.84 -1.55 23.64
C TYR A 324 18.35 -1.40 23.41
N THR A 325 19.11 -1.04 24.44
CA THR A 325 20.57 -0.95 24.37
C THR A 325 21.21 -2.34 24.48
N LEU A 326 22.09 -2.68 23.55
CA LEU A 326 22.76 -3.98 23.54
C LEU A 326 23.94 -4.01 24.52
N PRO A 327 24.08 -5.06 25.35
CA PRO A 327 25.28 -5.29 26.13
C PRO A 327 26.45 -5.73 25.23
N THR A 328 27.68 -5.63 25.74
CA THR A 328 28.91 -5.91 24.96
C THR A 328 29.07 -7.36 24.52
N ASP A 329 28.40 -8.28 25.21
CA ASP A 329 28.39 -9.72 24.93
C ASP A 329 27.12 -10.18 24.18
N ALA A 330 26.31 -9.24 23.68
CA ALA A 330 25.11 -9.55 22.92
C ALA A 330 25.44 -10.33 21.63
N CYS A 331 24.82 -11.50 21.47
CA CYS A 331 24.90 -12.27 20.24
C CYS A 331 23.94 -11.73 19.16
N SER A 332 24.01 -12.27 17.95
CA SER A 332 23.14 -11.87 16.84
C SER A 332 21.65 -12.09 17.13
N SER A 333 21.28 -13.15 17.84
CA SER A 333 19.89 -13.41 18.24
C SER A 333 19.38 -12.40 19.27
N TYR A 334 20.23 -12.00 20.24
CA TYR A 334 19.93 -10.93 21.19
C TYR A 334 19.66 -9.61 20.45
N GLN A 335 20.56 -9.24 19.52
CA GLN A 335 20.38 -8.05 18.68
C GLN A 335 19.07 -8.10 17.90
N TYR A 336 18.75 -9.25 17.32
CA TYR A 336 17.53 -9.44 16.55
C TYR A 336 16.27 -9.31 17.42
N LEU A 337 16.27 -9.82 18.65
CA LEU A 337 15.16 -9.63 19.59
C LEU A 337 14.89 -8.16 19.86
N PHE A 338 15.93 -7.38 20.20
CA PHE A 338 15.76 -5.97 20.53
C PHE A 338 15.31 -5.16 19.30
N GLN A 339 15.83 -5.49 18.12
CA GLN A 339 15.34 -4.91 16.87
C GLN A 339 13.86 -5.22 16.64
N LYS A 340 13.45 -6.49 16.81
CA LYS A 340 12.06 -6.91 16.61
C LYS A 340 11.11 -6.35 17.65
N MET A 341 11.52 -6.23 18.92
CA MET A 341 10.72 -5.56 19.95
C MET A 341 10.47 -4.09 19.60
N LYS A 342 11.48 -3.38 19.09
CA LYS A 342 11.34 -1.97 18.68
C LYS A 342 10.43 -1.80 17.46
N GLU A 343 10.54 -2.70 16.48
CA GLU A 343 9.64 -2.76 15.33
C GLU A 343 8.19 -3.00 15.77
N PHE A 344 7.99 -4.01 16.61
CA PHE A 344 6.68 -4.37 17.16
C PHE A 344 6.06 -3.26 18.00
N GLU A 345 6.85 -2.59 18.85
CA GLU A 345 6.42 -1.42 19.62
C GLU A 345 5.86 -0.32 18.71
N ASN A 346 6.59 0.02 17.63
CA ASN A 346 6.16 1.07 16.70
C ASN A 346 4.83 0.73 16.01
N GLU A 347 4.63 -0.53 15.65
CA GLU A 347 3.39 -1.01 15.04
C GLU A 347 2.22 -0.94 16.02
N VAL A 348 2.40 -1.41 17.26
CA VAL A 348 1.36 -1.32 18.31
C VAL A 348 1.02 0.14 18.63
N GLN A 349 2.01 1.01 18.75
CA GLN A 349 1.77 2.45 18.98
C GLN A 349 1.02 3.10 17.82
N THR A 350 1.38 2.75 16.59
CA THR A 350 0.72 3.30 15.40
C THR A 350 -0.75 2.86 15.32
N HIS A 351 -1.00 1.57 15.54
CA HIS A 351 -2.32 0.98 15.69
C HIS A 351 -3.16 1.74 16.73
N ILE A 352 -2.72 1.75 17.99
CA ILE A 352 -3.46 2.36 19.11
C ILE A 352 -3.75 3.84 18.84
N ARG A 353 -2.80 4.56 18.22
CA ARG A 353 -3.00 5.97 17.87
C ARG A 353 -4.09 6.14 16.83
N LEU A 354 -4.09 5.35 15.75
CA LEU A 354 -5.13 5.44 14.71
C LEU A 354 -6.50 5.19 15.33
N GLU A 355 -6.60 4.24 16.24
CA GLU A 355 -7.85 3.93 16.91
C GLU A 355 -8.31 5.05 17.85
N ASN A 356 -7.46 5.39 18.82
CA ASN A 356 -7.81 6.33 19.88
C ASN A 356 -8.06 7.75 19.39
N ILE A 357 -7.33 8.18 18.35
CA ILE A 357 -7.35 9.56 17.86
C ILE A 357 -8.36 9.75 16.72
N ILE A 358 -8.60 8.71 15.90
CA ILE A 358 -9.35 8.86 14.66
C ILE A 358 -10.57 7.96 14.61
N LEU A 359 -10.37 6.63 14.70
CA LEU A 359 -11.46 5.68 14.53
C LEU A 359 -12.52 5.84 15.62
N PHE A 360 -12.11 5.80 16.89
CA PHE A 360 -13.02 5.80 18.03
C PHE A 360 -13.82 7.10 18.15
N PRO A 361 -13.22 8.31 18.07
CA PRO A 361 -14.00 9.55 18.12
C PRO A 361 -15.01 9.65 16.97
N LYS A 362 -14.60 9.29 15.74
CA LYS A 362 -15.51 9.29 14.58
C LYS A 362 -16.65 8.28 14.74
N ALA A 363 -16.36 7.09 15.25
CA ALA A 363 -17.37 6.06 15.49
C ALA A 363 -18.40 6.54 16.53
N VAL A 364 -17.96 7.06 17.68
CA VAL A 364 -18.87 7.59 18.70
C VAL A 364 -19.74 8.73 18.15
N LEU A 365 -19.17 9.64 17.36
CA LEU A 365 -19.92 10.72 16.72
C LEU A 365 -20.99 10.17 15.76
N LEU A 366 -20.65 9.21 14.91
CA LEU A 366 -21.60 8.61 13.99
C LEU A 366 -22.72 7.86 14.74
N ASP A 367 -22.40 7.16 15.82
CA ASP A 367 -23.40 6.46 16.65
C ASP A 367 -24.41 7.46 17.23
N ALA A 368 -23.92 8.58 17.76
CA ALA A 368 -24.76 9.66 18.28
C ALA A 368 -25.61 10.33 17.19
N GLU A 369 -25.07 10.54 15.99
CA GLU A 369 -25.83 11.07 14.83
C GLU A 369 -26.99 10.14 14.47
N LEU A 370 -26.76 8.82 14.43
CA LEU A 370 -27.79 7.84 14.10
C LEU A 370 -28.93 7.82 15.13
N VAL A 371 -28.65 8.05 16.41
CA VAL A 371 -29.69 8.20 17.46
C VAL A 371 -30.59 9.39 17.19
N LEU A 372 -30.06 10.51 16.67
CA LEU A 372 -30.83 11.72 16.40
C LEU A 372 -31.70 11.63 15.14
N LEU A 373 -31.37 10.72 14.22
CA LEU A 373 -32.04 10.53 12.95
C LEU A 373 -33.15 9.46 12.99
N ASN A 374 -33.15 8.62 14.03
CA ASN A 374 -34.18 7.62 14.33
C ASN A 374 -35.21 8.19 15.32
#